data_AF-A0A975GTK5-F1
#
_entry.id   AF-A0A975GTK5-F1
#
_cell.length_a   1.000
_cell.length_b   1.000
_cell.length_c   1.000
_cell.angle_alpha   90.00
_cell.angle_beta   90.00
_cell.angle_gamma   90.00
#
_symmetry.space_group_name_H-M   'P 1'
#
loop_
_entity.id
_entity.type
_entity.pdbx_description
1 polymer ?
#
loop_
_entity_poly.entity_id
_entity_poly.type
_entity_poly.pdbx_seq_one_letter_code
_entity_poly.pdbx_strand_id
1 'polypeptide(L)'
;MEQWAYVIYGFSVFLLVCVLVFGKYAGGSRRWLGLGVVSIQPSEFVKLAVIVMLARYYARVANVNGLTFYELFRPFVVVAVPFMLIVRQPDLGTAMVVLLIAVSMTLFVKVEKRLFVCLGFISVTGGPLVWFCLKGYQKQRILTFLNPDLDPLGAGYHIIQSKIAIGSGMFLGRGLGRGPQNALSFLPEQHTDFIFSVLAEELGFAGSFFMIFLFLMLVVWGLNVAHGCREPFGTIVSVGVTAMIFWQVFINVAMVTGLMPVVGVPLPFISYGGSSVITVMMCVGVLMNVSMRRFLME
;
A
#
# COMPACT_ATOMS: atom_id res chain seq x y z
N MET A 1 -7.53 -11.46 18.29
CA MET A 1 -6.47 -10.84 17.46
C MET A 1 -5.54 -9.98 18.31
N GLU A 2 -6.07 -9.10 19.19
CA GLU A 2 -5.26 -8.19 20.01
C GLU A 2 -4.15 -8.90 20.83
N GLN A 3 -4.45 -10.03 21.50
CA GLN A 3 -3.47 -10.76 22.32
C GLN A 3 -2.29 -11.31 21.51
N TRP A 4 -2.52 -11.66 20.24
CA TRP A 4 -1.51 -12.24 19.34
C TRP A 4 -0.73 -11.18 18.56
N ALA A 5 -1.00 -9.88 18.75
CA ALA A 5 -0.39 -8.80 17.98
C ALA A 5 1.15 -8.83 17.99
N TYR A 6 1.76 -9.04 19.17
CA TYR A 6 3.22 -9.14 19.28
C TYR A 6 3.80 -10.33 18.52
N VAL A 7 3.09 -11.47 18.56
CA VAL A 7 3.50 -12.69 17.85
C VAL A 7 3.39 -12.50 16.34
N ILE A 8 2.26 -11.95 15.86
CA ILE A 8 2.03 -11.66 14.44
C ILE A 8 3.09 -10.68 13.92
N TYR A 9 3.37 -9.61 14.67
CA TYR A 9 4.40 -8.62 14.31
C TYR A 9 5.80 -9.22 14.32
N GLY A 10 6.20 -9.90 15.40
CA GLY A 10 7.52 -10.53 15.51
C GLY A 10 7.76 -11.57 14.42
N PHE A 11 6.76 -12.40 14.13
CA PHE A 11 6.83 -13.38 13.04
C PHE A 11 6.95 -12.72 11.67
N SER A 12 6.19 -11.66 11.40
CA SER A 12 6.26 -10.94 10.13
C SER A 12 7.61 -10.23 9.92
N VAL A 13 8.16 -9.65 10.97
CA VAL A 13 9.51 -9.05 10.96
C VAL A 13 10.57 -10.13 10.75
N PHE A 14 10.44 -11.27 11.43
CA PHE A 14 11.33 -12.43 11.23
C PHE A 14 11.32 -12.88 9.76
N LEU A 15 10.14 -13.00 9.14
CA LEU A 15 10.04 -13.34 7.71
C LEU A 15 10.71 -12.30 6.80
N LEU A 16 10.64 -11.00 7.11
CA LEU A 16 11.38 -9.97 6.35
C LEU A 16 12.90 -10.16 6.44
N VAL A 17 13.41 -10.54 7.62
CA VAL A 17 14.83 -10.86 7.81
C VAL A 17 15.19 -12.13 7.03
N CYS A 18 14.35 -13.16 7.07
CA CYS A 18 14.55 -14.38 6.28
C CYS A 18 14.62 -14.11 4.78
N VAL A 19 13.78 -13.21 4.24
CA VAL A 19 13.84 -12.82 2.81
C VAL A 19 15.16 -12.17 2.44
N LEU A 20 15.75 -11.36 3.32
CA LEU A 20 17.03 -10.70 3.02
C LEU A 20 18.16 -11.72 2.85
N VAL A 21 18.11 -12.82 3.61
CA VAL A 21 19.15 -13.87 3.62
C VAL A 21 18.87 -14.94 2.56
N PHE A 22 17.64 -15.46 2.50
CA PHE A 22 17.24 -16.63 1.71
C PHE A 22 16.31 -16.30 0.53
N GLY A 23 15.97 -15.03 0.32
CA GLY A 23 15.05 -14.61 -0.74
C GLY A 23 15.63 -14.79 -2.14
N LYS A 24 14.76 -15.21 -3.06
CA LYS A 24 15.11 -15.33 -4.49
C LYS A 24 15.21 -13.94 -5.11
N TYR A 25 16.22 -13.71 -5.93
CA TYR A 25 16.31 -12.51 -6.77
C TYR A 25 15.36 -12.64 -7.96
N ALA A 26 14.43 -11.69 -8.07
CA ALA A 26 13.57 -11.51 -9.23
C ALA A 26 13.33 -10.01 -9.47
N GLY A 27 13.31 -9.56 -10.73
CA GLY A 27 13.03 -8.16 -11.07
C GLY A 27 13.95 -7.12 -10.40
N GLY A 28 15.22 -7.47 -10.17
CA GLY A 28 16.19 -6.59 -9.50
C GLY A 28 16.04 -6.49 -7.97
N SER A 29 15.22 -7.33 -7.33
CA SER A 29 15.08 -7.35 -5.88
C SER A 29 14.93 -8.77 -5.27
N ARG A 30 15.39 -8.92 -4.02
CA ARG A 30 15.11 -10.08 -3.15
C ARG A 30 13.86 -9.80 -2.31
N ARG A 31 12.68 -10.14 -2.82
CA ARG A 31 11.39 -9.94 -2.12
C ARG A 31 10.61 -11.23 -1.85
N TRP A 32 10.98 -12.32 -2.52
CA TRP A 32 10.17 -13.52 -2.60
C TRP A 32 10.84 -14.70 -1.90
N LEU A 33 10.11 -15.33 -0.97
CA LEU A 33 10.46 -16.64 -0.43
C LEU A 33 9.80 -17.70 -1.31
N GLY A 34 10.62 -18.47 -2.03
CA GLY A 34 10.13 -19.59 -2.83
C GLY A 34 10.05 -20.86 -2.00
N LEU A 35 8.84 -21.26 -1.61
CA LEU A 35 8.55 -22.53 -0.92
C LEU A 35 8.20 -23.60 -1.95
N GLY A 36 9.10 -23.84 -2.91
CA GLY A 36 8.86 -24.73 -4.05
C GLY A 36 7.80 -24.18 -5.00
N VAL A 37 6.55 -24.63 -4.84
CA VAL A 37 5.40 -24.32 -5.72
C VAL A 37 4.77 -22.95 -5.39
N VAL A 38 4.92 -22.46 -4.16
CA VAL A 38 4.32 -21.20 -3.71
C VAL A 38 5.41 -20.15 -3.49
N SER A 39 5.22 -18.95 -4.03
CA SER A 39 6.03 -17.77 -3.73
C SER A 39 5.28 -16.86 -2.76
N ILE A 40 5.90 -16.63 -1.60
CA ILE A 40 5.34 -15.76 -0.56
C ILE A 40 6.16 -14.47 -0.52
N GLN A 41 5.48 -13.33 -0.49
CA GLN A 41 6.08 -12.02 -0.27
C GLN A 41 5.77 -11.53 1.14
N PRO A 42 6.73 -11.61 2.09
CA PRO A 42 6.47 -11.23 3.49
C PRO A 42 6.10 -9.77 3.70
N SER A 43 6.55 -8.87 2.82
CA SER A 43 6.20 -7.45 2.91
C SER A 43 4.71 -7.18 2.78
N GLU A 44 3.95 -8.09 2.14
CA GLU A 44 2.48 -8.03 2.10
C GLU A 44 1.87 -8.24 3.49
N PHE A 45 2.26 -9.31 4.18
CA PHE A 45 1.74 -9.67 5.51
C PHE A 45 2.14 -8.67 6.60
N VAL A 46 3.31 -8.05 6.47
CA VAL A 46 3.80 -7.04 7.41
C VAL A 46 2.88 -5.83 7.49
N LYS A 47 2.21 -5.43 6.40
CA LYS A 47 1.24 -4.32 6.42
C LYS A 47 0.13 -4.59 7.44
N LEU A 48 -0.47 -5.79 7.37
CA LEU A 48 -1.50 -6.20 8.32
C LEU A 48 -0.95 -6.36 9.74
N ALA A 49 0.26 -6.90 9.90
CA ALA A 49 0.91 -7.03 11.20
C ALA A 49 1.16 -5.68 11.89
N VAL A 50 1.61 -4.67 11.13
CA VAL A 50 1.80 -3.29 11.60
C VAL A 50 0.46 -2.69 12.01
N ILE A 51 -0.60 -2.87 11.22
CA ILE A 51 -1.95 -2.40 11.58
C ILE A 51 -2.39 -2.98 12.93
N VAL A 52 -2.29 -4.29 13.10
CA VAL A 52 -2.70 -4.97 14.34
C VAL A 52 -1.87 -4.49 15.54
N MET A 53 -0.56 -4.31 15.37
CA MET A 53 0.34 -3.87 16.42
C MET A 53 0.09 -2.40 16.83
N LEU A 54 -0.07 -1.51 15.85
CA LEU A 54 -0.39 -0.10 16.10
C LEU A 54 -1.78 0.03 16.74
N ALA A 55 -2.77 -0.71 16.26
CA ALA A 55 -4.10 -0.68 16.83
C ALA A 55 -4.12 -1.13 18.30
N ARG A 56 -3.38 -2.18 18.66
CA ARG A 56 -3.22 -2.60 20.05
C ARG A 56 -2.60 -1.52 20.91
N TYR A 57 -1.56 -0.86 20.41
CA TYR A 57 -0.88 0.21 21.13
C TYR A 57 -1.83 1.40 21.36
N TYR A 58 -2.44 1.90 20.29
CA TYR A 58 -3.33 3.05 20.36
C TYR A 58 -4.61 2.76 21.16
N ALA A 59 -5.16 1.55 21.11
CA ALA A 59 -6.32 1.18 21.92
C ALA A 59 -6.09 1.33 23.43
N ARG A 60 -4.84 1.30 23.89
CA ARG A 60 -4.47 1.42 25.32
C ARG A 60 -4.03 2.82 25.72
N VAL A 61 -3.47 3.57 24.78
CA VAL A 61 -2.81 4.86 25.04
C VAL A 61 -3.66 6.03 24.56
N ALA A 62 -4.60 5.82 23.63
CA ALA A 62 -5.47 6.87 23.13
C ALA A 62 -6.24 7.52 24.28
N ASN A 63 -5.96 8.81 24.50
CA ASN A 63 -6.57 9.62 25.54
C ASN A 63 -7.18 10.88 24.90
N VAL A 64 -8.12 11.51 25.60
CA VAL A 64 -8.91 12.64 25.09
C VAL A 64 -8.04 13.84 24.69
N ASN A 65 -6.89 14.00 25.34
CA ASN A 65 -5.95 15.10 25.11
C ASN A 65 -5.04 14.90 23.88
N GLY A 66 -5.09 13.74 23.23
CA GLY A 66 -4.22 13.38 22.10
C GLY A 66 -2.87 12.80 22.55
N LEU A 67 -2.14 12.22 21.59
CA LEU A 67 -0.84 11.58 21.85
C LEU A 67 0.28 12.60 22.04
N THR A 68 1.06 12.45 23.11
CA THR A 68 2.28 13.23 23.37
C THR A 68 3.47 12.70 22.57
N PHE A 69 4.53 13.50 22.37
CA PHE A 69 5.75 13.10 21.65
C PHE A 69 6.37 11.79 22.16
N TYR A 70 6.43 11.60 23.48
CA TYR A 70 6.94 10.36 24.11
C TYR A 70 6.09 9.14 23.76
N GLU A 71 4.77 9.32 23.65
CA GLU A 71 3.84 8.24 23.29
C GLU A 71 3.91 7.89 21.81
N LEU A 72 4.40 8.80 20.96
CA LEU A 72 4.60 8.56 19.55
C LEU A 72 5.89 7.79 19.24
N PHE A 73 6.85 7.76 20.17
CA PHE A 73 8.12 7.06 19.99
C PHE A 73 7.93 5.55 19.74
N ARG A 74 7.03 4.90 20.49
CA ARG A 74 6.77 3.46 20.33
C ARG A 74 6.15 3.11 18.96
N PRO A 75 5.07 3.78 18.51
CA PRO A 75 4.57 3.65 17.14
C PRO A 75 5.65 3.88 16.07
N PHE A 76 6.48 4.90 16.27
CA PHE A 76 7.57 5.20 15.35
C PHE A 76 8.53 4.02 15.22
N VAL A 77 8.97 3.42 16.32
CA VAL A 77 9.85 2.24 16.30
C VAL A 77 9.17 1.03 15.63
N VAL A 78 7.89 0.78 15.93
CA VAL A 78 7.11 -0.31 15.33
C VAL A 78 7.01 -0.18 13.81
N VAL A 79 7.01 1.04 13.28
CA VAL A 79 6.95 1.29 11.83
C VAL A 79 8.35 1.35 11.21
N ALA A 80 9.31 1.96 11.91
CA ALA A 80 10.68 2.15 11.43
C ALA A 80 11.40 0.83 11.17
N VAL A 81 11.21 -0.19 12.03
CA VAL A 81 11.84 -1.51 11.87
C VAL A 81 11.45 -2.18 10.55
N PRO A 82 10.16 -2.46 10.25
CA PRO A 82 9.77 -3.05 8.98
C PRO A 82 10.07 -2.12 7.80
N PHE A 83 9.90 -0.80 7.96
CA PHE A 83 10.23 0.17 6.90
C PHE A 83 11.70 0.04 6.45
N MET A 84 12.66 0.04 7.39
CA MET A 84 14.08 -0.09 7.07
C MET A 84 14.41 -1.43 6.41
N LEU A 85 13.77 -2.52 6.86
CA LEU A 85 13.97 -3.85 6.25
C LEU A 85 13.45 -3.88 4.81
N ILE A 86 12.26 -3.33 4.55
CA ILE A 86 11.64 -3.29 3.23
C ILE A 86 12.44 -2.39 2.26
N VAL A 87 12.94 -1.23 2.73
CA VAL A 87 13.81 -0.36 1.91
C VAL A 87 15.11 -1.07 1.53
N ARG A 88 15.64 -1.96 2.39
CA ARG A 88 16.79 -2.82 2.04
C ARG A 88 16.46 -3.93 1.03
N GLN A 89 15.18 -4.25 0.82
CA GLN A 89 14.67 -5.17 -0.21
C GLN A 89 14.30 -4.44 -1.52
N PRO A 90 15.06 -3.39 -1.88
CA PRO A 90 14.66 -2.32 -2.80
C PRO A 90 13.16 -2.07 -3.04
N ASP A 91 12.27 -2.21 -2.04
CA ASP A 91 10.81 -2.16 -2.21
C ASP A 91 10.22 -0.85 -1.68
N LEU A 92 10.40 0.21 -2.46
CA LEU A 92 9.91 1.54 -2.08
C LEU A 92 8.38 1.63 -2.03
N GLY A 93 7.67 0.84 -2.84
CA GLY A 93 6.21 0.90 -2.95
C GLY A 93 5.57 0.41 -1.67
N THR A 94 5.97 -0.78 -1.24
CA THR A 94 5.46 -1.34 0.01
C THR A 94 5.91 -0.52 1.22
N ALA A 95 7.14 0.00 1.23
CA ALA A 95 7.62 0.85 2.32
C ALA A 95 6.78 2.13 2.47
N MET A 96 6.45 2.78 1.34
CA MET A 96 5.58 3.96 1.32
C MET A 96 4.16 3.64 1.81
N VAL A 97 3.58 2.52 1.37
CA VAL A 97 2.26 2.07 1.83
C VAL A 97 2.24 1.84 3.34
N VAL A 98 3.24 1.15 3.90
CA VAL A 98 3.36 0.93 5.36
C VAL A 98 3.40 2.26 6.12
N LEU A 99 4.18 3.22 5.63
CA LEU A 99 4.29 4.55 6.24
C LEU A 99 2.95 5.30 6.18
N LEU A 100 2.28 5.30 5.03
CA LEU A 100 0.99 5.97 4.83
C LEU A 100 -0.12 5.36 5.69
N ILE A 101 -0.15 4.03 5.84
CA ILE A 101 -1.05 3.34 6.78
C ILE A 101 -0.81 3.83 8.21
N ALA A 102 0.45 3.83 8.65
CA ALA A 102 0.81 4.26 10.00
C ALA A 102 0.43 5.72 10.27
N VAL A 103 0.70 6.61 9.31
CA VAL A 103 0.30 8.02 9.38
C VAL A 103 -1.22 8.12 9.47
N SER A 104 -1.99 7.47 8.58
CA SER A 104 -3.45 7.49 8.63
C SER A 104 -4.02 7.02 9.98
N MET A 105 -3.48 5.95 10.55
CA MET A 105 -3.89 5.45 11.87
C MET A 105 -3.54 6.44 12.98
N THR A 106 -2.35 7.04 12.94
CA THR A 106 -1.91 8.03 13.93
C THR A 106 -2.80 9.28 13.89
N LEU A 107 -3.11 9.77 12.69
CA LEU A 107 -4.00 10.91 12.47
C LEU A 107 -5.40 10.66 13.02
N PHE A 108 -5.91 9.42 12.85
CA PHE A 108 -7.22 9.02 13.35
C PHE A 108 -7.32 9.08 14.89
N VAL A 109 -6.26 8.70 15.59
CA VAL A 109 -6.21 8.67 17.07
C VAL A 109 -6.08 10.06 17.70
N LYS A 110 -6.00 11.12 16.88
CA LYS A 110 -5.73 12.51 17.23
C LYS A 110 -4.34 12.71 17.84
N VAL A 111 -3.58 13.60 17.23
CA VAL A 111 -2.26 14.02 17.69
C VAL A 111 -2.32 15.49 18.09
N GLU A 112 -1.54 15.90 19.08
CA GLU A 112 -1.41 17.31 19.43
C GLU A 112 -1.03 18.16 18.21
N LYS A 113 -1.69 19.31 18.01
CA LYS A 113 -1.47 20.20 16.85
C LYS A 113 -0.01 20.65 16.70
N ARG A 114 0.75 20.70 17.80
CA ARG A 114 2.18 21.06 17.81
C ARG A 114 3.05 20.04 17.07
N LEU A 115 2.68 18.77 17.11
CA LEU A 115 3.40 17.70 16.42
C LEU A 115 3.24 17.79 14.91
N PHE A 116 2.10 18.27 14.39
CA PHE A 116 1.96 18.53 12.95
C PHE A 116 2.91 19.60 12.45
N VAL A 117 3.07 20.67 13.23
CA VAL A 117 4.02 21.76 12.89
C VAL A 117 5.45 21.22 12.92
N CYS A 118 5.79 20.41 13.93
CA CYS A 118 7.12 19.82 14.06
C CYS A 118 7.43 18.81 12.94
N LEU A 119 6.50 17.91 12.62
CA LEU A 119 6.63 16.96 11.51
C LEU A 119 6.68 17.68 10.15
N GLY A 120 5.87 18.72 9.95
CA GLY A 120 5.93 19.56 8.75
C GLY A 120 7.29 20.22 8.60
N PHE A 121 7.83 20.78 9.68
CA PHE A 121 9.16 21.40 9.69
C PHE A 121 10.27 20.38 9.39
N ILE A 122 10.23 19.19 10.00
CA ILE A 122 11.18 18.10 9.74
C ILE A 122 11.07 17.62 8.28
N SER A 123 9.86 17.57 7.73
CA SER A 123 9.65 17.12 6.34
C SER A 123 10.22 18.13 5.34
N VAL A 124 10.01 19.43 5.58
CA VAL A 124 10.52 20.51 4.70
C VAL A 124 12.03 20.64 4.80
N THR A 125 12.60 20.54 6.01
CA THR A 125 14.05 20.68 6.23
C THR A 125 14.82 19.40 5.91
N GLY A 126 14.25 18.24 6.20
CA GLY A 126 14.82 16.92 5.94
C GLY A 126 14.63 16.42 4.51
N GLY A 127 13.58 16.85 3.81
CA GLY A 127 13.28 16.44 2.44
C GLY A 127 14.45 16.63 1.46
N PRO A 128 15.10 17.81 1.42
CA PRO A 128 16.29 18.03 0.58
C PRO A 128 17.48 17.15 0.97
N LEU A 129 17.65 16.84 2.26
CA LEU A 129 18.72 15.97 2.75
C LEU A 129 18.51 14.51 2.32
N VAL A 130 17.27 14.07 2.16
CA VAL A 130 16.96 12.72 1.64
C VAL A 130 17.59 12.54 0.27
N TRP A 131 17.60 13.55 -0.61
CA TRP A 131 18.20 13.46 -1.95
C TRP A 131 19.66 13.02 -1.92
N PHE A 132 20.45 13.47 -0.93
CA PHE A 132 21.86 13.08 -0.82
C PHE A 132 22.03 11.63 -0.34
N CYS A 133 21.08 11.10 0.43
CA CYS A 133 21.06 9.73 0.92
C CYS A 133 20.43 8.71 -0.05
N LEU A 134 19.75 9.17 -1.11
CA LEU A 134 19.11 8.29 -2.07
C LEU A 134 20.14 7.53 -2.92
N LYS A 135 19.93 6.22 -3.07
CA LYS A 135 20.70 5.38 -4.00
C LYS A 135 20.38 5.75 -5.46
N GLY A 136 21.29 5.43 -6.38
CA GLY A 136 21.16 5.76 -7.81
C GLY A 136 19.80 5.36 -8.41
N TYR A 137 19.33 4.13 -8.15
CA TYR A 137 18.02 3.66 -8.64
C TYR A 137 16.83 4.45 -8.08
N GLN A 138 16.93 4.99 -6.85
CA GLN A 138 15.86 5.75 -6.22
C GLN A 138 15.77 7.16 -6.84
N LYS A 139 16.93 7.78 -7.10
CA LYS A 139 17.02 9.04 -7.83
C LYS A 139 16.49 8.87 -9.25
N GLN A 140 16.86 7.78 -9.92
CA GLN A 140 16.40 7.49 -11.28
C GLN A 140 14.87 7.40 -11.33
N ARG A 141 14.18 6.75 -10.38
CA ARG A 141 12.71 6.73 -10.35
C ARG A 141 12.07 8.12 -10.22
N ILE A 142 12.67 9.04 -9.46
CA ILE A 142 12.19 10.42 -9.33
C ILE A 142 12.45 11.20 -10.62
N LEU A 143 13.65 11.07 -11.20
CA LEU A 143 14.03 11.75 -12.44
C LEU A 143 13.21 11.26 -13.63
N THR A 144 13.02 9.95 -13.78
CA THR A 144 12.18 9.36 -14.84
C THR A 144 10.70 9.73 -14.67
N PHE A 145 10.23 9.97 -13.45
CA PHE A 145 8.87 10.51 -13.25
C PHE A 145 8.75 11.96 -13.72
N LEU A 146 9.72 12.81 -13.38
CA LEU A 146 9.75 14.21 -13.79
C LEU A 146 9.97 14.37 -15.30
N ASN A 147 10.79 13.50 -15.89
CA ASN A 147 11.07 13.45 -17.31
C ASN A 147 11.12 11.98 -17.79
N PRO A 148 9.99 11.45 -18.28
CA PRO A 148 9.90 10.08 -18.79
C PRO A 148 10.85 9.78 -19.96
N ASP A 149 11.25 10.80 -20.72
CA ASP A 149 12.12 10.66 -21.89
C ASP A 149 13.58 10.35 -21.51
N LEU A 150 13.95 10.46 -20.23
CA LEU A 150 15.27 10.09 -19.72
C LEU A 150 15.51 8.57 -19.68
N ASP A 151 14.44 7.77 -19.68
CA ASP A 151 14.52 6.31 -19.70
C ASP A 151 13.41 5.71 -20.59
N PRO A 152 13.52 5.88 -21.92
CA PRO A 152 12.47 5.52 -22.88
C PRO A 152 12.37 4.01 -23.11
N LEU A 153 13.25 3.19 -22.52
CA LEU A 153 13.23 1.73 -22.60
C LEU A 153 12.91 1.06 -21.25
N GLY A 154 13.04 1.77 -20.14
CA GLY A 154 12.78 1.25 -18.78
C GLY A 154 11.50 1.81 -18.17
N ALA A 155 11.62 2.48 -17.01
CA ALA A 155 10.46 2.93 -16.24
C ALA A 155 9.62 4.00 -16.98
N GLY A 156 10.27 4.83 -17.81
CA GLY A 156 9.59 5.85 -18.61
C GLY A 156 8.72 5.24 -19.70
N TYR A 157 9.21 4.17 -20.35
CA TYR A 157 8.45 3.40 -21.34
C TYR A 157 7.10 2.91 -20.77
N HIS A 158 7.13 2.29 -19.58
CA HIS A 158 5.92 1.78 -18.94
C HIS A 158 4.88 2.88 -18.67
N ILE A 159 5.32 4.06 -18.20
CA ILE A 159 4.42 5.19 -17.93
C ILE A 159 3.81 5.73 -19.24
N ILE A 160 4.63 5.89 -20.28
CA ILE A 160 4.18 6.40 -21.58
C ILE A 160 3.14 5.43 -22.18
N GLN A 161 3.46 4.13 -22.20
CA GLN A 161 2.54 3.11 -22.73
C GLN A 161 1.25 3.01 -21.92
N SER A 162 1.33 3.13 -20.59
CA SER A 162 0.16 3.19 -19.72
C SER A 162 -0.76 4.36 -20.07
N LYS A 163 -0.21 5.55 -20.28
CA LYS A 163 -0.98 6.74 -20.68
C LYS A 163 -1.63 6.57 -22.05
N ILE A 164 -0.93 5.98 -23.02
CA ILE A 164 -1.47 5.69 -24.35
C ILE A 164 -2.62 4.69 -24.26
N ALA A 165 -2.46 3.61 -23.49
CA ALA A 165 -3.50 2.60 -23.28
C ALA A 165 -4.78 3.22 -22.70
N ILE A 166 -4.65 3.99 -21.62
CA ILE A 166 -5.79 4.71 -21.00
C ILE A 166 -6.45 5.67 -22.00
N GLY A 167 -5.66 6.44 -22.76
CA GLY A 167 -6.18 7.37 -23.76
C GLY A 167 -6.91 6.67 -24.92
N SER A 168 -6.44 5.48 -25.30
CA SER A 168 -7.00 4.70 -26.40
C SER A 168 -8.37 4.08 -26.07
N GLY A 169 -8.68 3.91 -24.77
CA GLY A 169 -9.94 3.35 -24.28
C GLY A 169 -11.16 4.25 -24.47
N MET A 170 -10.99 5.56 -24.73
CA MET A 170 -12.12 6.49 -24.92
C MET A 170 -13.20 6.34 -23.82
N PHE A 171 -14.49 6.53 -24.12
CA PHE A 171 -15.56 6.44 -23.12
C PHE A 171 -15.99 4.99 -22.81
N LEU A 172 -16.13 4.16 -23.84
CA LEU A 172 -16.73 2.80 -23.77
C LEU A 172 -15.70 1.66 -23.83
N GLY A 173 -14.43 1.96 -24.07
CA GLY A 173 -13.38 0.95 -24.21
C GLY A 173 -13.27 0.38 -25.62
N ARG A 174 -12.23 -0.45 -25.81
CA ARG A 174 -12.01 -1.22 -27.05
C ARG A 174 -12.68 -2.61 -27.02
N GLY A 175 -13.24 -3.01 -25.89
CA GLY A 175 -13.82 -4.32 -25.63
C GLY A 175 -12.87 -5.25 -24.89
N LEU A 176 -13.42 -6.08 -23.99
CA LEU A 176 -12.68 -7.03 -23.15
C LEU A 176 -11.81 -7.98 -23.99
N GLY A 177 -10.53 -8.08 -23.63
CA GLY A 177 -9.53 -8.91 -24.32
C GLY A 177 -9.17 -8.47 -25.74
N ARG A 178 -9.60 -7.28 -26.18
CA ARG A 178 -9.33 -6.74 -27.52
C ARG A 178 -8.42 -5.51 -27.50
N GLY A 179 -7.79 -5.22 -26.35
CA GLY A 179 -6.83 -4.12 -26.23
C GLY A 179 -5.58 -4.37 -27.08
N PRO A 180 -5.24 -3.52 -28.07
CA PRO A 180 -4.01 -3.66 -28.86
C PRO A 180 -2.74 -3.68 -27.99
N GLN A 181 -2.72 -2.99 -26.85
CA GLN A 181 -1.56 -2.97 -25.95
C GLN A 181 -1.42 -4.26 -25.14
N ASN A 182 -2.54 -4.92 -24.85
CA ASN A 182 -2.61 -6.24 -24.22
C ASN A 182 -2.18 -7.35 -25.20
N ALA A 183 -2.72 -7.33 -26.42
CA ALA A 183 -2.46 -8.33 -27.45
C ALA A 183 -1.01 -8.34 -27.95
N LEU A 184 -0.30 -7.21 -27.90
CA LEU A 184 1.07 -7.05 -28.41
C LEU A 184 2.15 -7.03 -27.32
N SER A 185 1.77 -7.30 -26.06
CA SER A 185 2.70 -7.35 -24.91
C SER A 185 3.58 -6.10 -24.72
N PHE A 186 3.12 -4.92 -25.15
CA PHE A 186 3.88 -3.68 -25.06
C PHE A 186 4.08 -3.17 -23.62
N LEU A 187 3.32 -3.67 -22.64
CA LEU A 187 3.63 -3.52 -21.22
C LEU A 187 4.22 -4.85 -20.67
N PRO A 188 5.43 -4.86 -20.11
CA PRO A 188 5.95 -6.08 -19.47
C PRO A 188 5.22 -6.49 -18.17
N GLU A 189 4.67 -5.52 -17.42
CA GLU A 189 4.05 -5.73 -16.09
C GLU A 189 2.52 -5.49 -16.12
N GLN A 190 1.85 -5.98 -17.17
CA GLN A 190 0.42 -5.72 -17.41
C GLN A 190 -0.47 -6.40 -16.39
N HIS A 191 -0.07 -7.59 -15.93
CA HIS A 191 -0.89 -8.42 -15.08
C HIS A 191 -0.75 -8.06 -13.59
N THR A 192 0.25 -7.26 -13.24
CA THR A 192 0.63 -6.91 -11.87
C THR A 192 0.32 -5.44 -11.63
N ASP A 193 1.31 -4.56 -11.81
CA ASP A 193 1.29 -3.17 -11.36
C ASP A 193 0.50 -2.26 -12.33
N PHE A 194 0.41 -2.62 -13.61
CA PHE A 194 -0.27 -1.84 -14.66
C PHE A 194 -1.61 -2.44 -15.10
N ILE A 195 -2.21 -3.35 -14.32
CA ILE A 195 -3.51 -3.97 -14.68
C ILE A 195 -4.61 -2.93 -14.91
N PHE A 196 -4.56 -1.80 -14.19
CA PHE A 196 -5.53 -0.72 -14.34
C PHE A 196 -5.47 -0.07 -15.72
N SER A 197 -4.30 0.05 -16.37
CA SER A 197 -4.23 0.63 -17.73
C SER A 197 -4.86 -0.28 -18.77
N VAL A 198 -4.70 -1.60 -18.59
CA VAL A 198 -5.35 -2.60 -19.46
C VAL A 198 -6.86 -2.54 -19.31
N LEU A 199 -7.36 -2.46 -18.07
CA LEU A 199 -8.79 -2.35 -17.81
C LEU A 199 -9.37 -1.03 -18.34
N ALA A 200 -8.60 0.06 -18.25
CA ALA A 200 -8.99 1.36 -18.80
C ALA A 200 -9.01 1.35 -20.34
N GLU A 201 -8.10 0.64 -21.00
CA GLU A 201 -8.11 0.45 -22.44
C GLU A 201 -9.32 -0.39 -22.90
N GLU A 202 -9.60 -1.48 -22.19
CA GLU A 202 -10.64 -2.44 -22.58
C GLU A 202 -12.06 -1.96 -22.26
N LEU A 203 -12.27 -1.35 -21.08
CA LEU A 203 -13.59 -0.91 -20.60
C LEU A 203 -13.80 0.61 -20.70
N GLY A 204 -12.76 1.36 -21.07
CA GLY A 204 -12.81 2.81 -21.23
C GLY A 204 -12.98 3.56 -19.91
N PHE A 205 -13.36 4.83 -20.05
CA PHE A 205 -13.68 5.70 -18.94
C PHE A 205 -14.82 5.15 -18.06
N ALA A 206 -15.88 4.63 -18.66
CA ALA A 206 -17.04 4.13 -17.92
C ALA A 206 -16.68 2.96 -16.99
N GLY A 207 -15.91 1.98 -17.47
CA GLY A 207 -15.43 0.88 -16.65
C GLY A 207 -14.43 1.30 -15.59
N SER A 208 -13.51 2.20 -15.92
CA SER A 208 -12.55 2.77 -14.97
C SER A 208 -13.26 3.50 -13.82
N PHE A 209 -14.26 4.31 -14.16
CA PHE A 209 -15.09 5.01 -13.17
C PHE A 209 -15.87 4.04 -12.29
N PHE A 210 -16.52 3.04 -12.89
CA PHE A 210 -17.24 2.00 -12.15
C PHE A 210 -16.33 1.25 -11.18
N MET A 211 -15.11 0.91 -11.59
CA MET A 211 -14.13 0.24 -10.73
C MET A 211 -13.71 1.12 -9.54
N ILE A 212 -13.36 2.38 -9.79
CA ILE A 212 -13.02 3.33 -8.71
C ILE A 212 -14.22 3.50 -7.77
N PHE A 213 -15.43 3.55 -8.30
CA PHE A 213 -16.66 3.62 -7.52
C PHE A 213 -16.84 2.39 -6.61
N LEU A 214 -16.57 1.17 -7.09
CA LEU A 214 -16.61 -0.03 -6.26
C LEU A 214 -15.58 0.00 -5.12
N PHE A 215 -14.35 0.44 -5.40
CA PHE A 215 -13.35 0.64 -4.33
C PHE A 215 -13.76 1.71 -3.33
N LEU A 216 -14.38 2.80 -3.80
CA LEU A 216 -14.92 3.84 -2.93
C LEU A 216 -16.02 3.26 -2.01
N MET A 217 -16.94 2.45 -2.53
CA MET A 217 -17.94 1.76 -1.72
C MET A 217 -17.30 0.86 -0.66
N LEU A 218 -16.24 0.13 -1.01
CA LEU A 218 -15.50 -0.72 -0.07
C LEU A 218 -14.83 0.09 1.04
N VAL A 219 -14.24 1.24 0.70
CA VAL A 219 -13.62 2.16 1.68
C VAL A 219 -14.68 2.76 2.60
N VAL A 220 -15.81 3.23 2.05
CA VAL A 220 -16.93 3.76 2.85
C VAL A 220 -17.50 2.68 3.78
N TRP A 221 -17.64 1.45 3.28
CA TRP A 221 -18.06 0.32 4.11
C TRP A 221 -17.07 0.06 5.27
N GLY A 222 -15.76 0.02 5.00
CA GLY A 222 -14.74 -0.16 6.03
C GLY A 222 -14.75 0.94 7.10
N LEU A 223 -14.97 2.21 6.70
CA LEU A 223 -15.16 3.33 7.64
C LEU A 223 -16.45 3.20 8.45
N ASN A 224 -17.55 2.75 7.84
CA ASN A 224 -18.81 2.51 8.55
C ASN A 224 -18.67 1.38 9.59
N VAL A 225 -17.91 0.33 9.28
CA VAL A 225 -17.57 -0.74 10.24
C VAL A 225 -16.79 -0.15 11.42
N ALA A 226 -15.80 0.69 11.16
CA ALA A 226 -15.03 1.35 12.21
C ALA A 226 -15.92 2.23 13.11
N HIS A 227 -16.81 3.02 12.51
CA HIS A 227 -17.72 3.93 13.23
C HIS A 227 -18.75 3.18 14.09
N GLY A 228 -19.24 2.02 13.63
CA GLY A 228 -20.19 1.19 14.37
C GLY A 228 -19.56 0.34 15.49
N CYS A 229 -18.23 0.28 15.59
CA CYS A 229 -17.55 -0.54 16.59
C CYS A 229 -17.43 0.20 17.94
N ARG A 230 -17.78 -0.49 19.04
CA ARG A 230 -17.65 0.05 20.41
C ARG A 230 -16.26 -0.20 21.02
N GLU A 231 -15.54 -1.21 20.55
CA GLU A 231 -14.23 -1.59 21.09
C GLU A 231 -13.11 -0.75 20.42
N PRO A 232 -12.26 -0.02 21.17
CA PRO A 232 -11.22 0.83 20.59
C PRO A 232 -10.26 0.10 19.64
N PHE A 233 -9.88 -1.13 19.99
CA PHE A 233 -9.02 -1.95 19.12
C PHE A 233 -9.71 -2.26 17.79
N GLY A 234 -10.98 -2.68 17.81
CA GLY A 234 -11.76 -2.99 16.61
C GLY A 234 -11.93 -1.77 15.69
N THR A 235 -12.21 -0.59 16.27
CA THR A 235 -12.28 0.67 15.52
C THR A 235 -10.96 0.98 14.83
N ILE A 236 -9.84 0.96 15.57
CA ILE A 236 -8.54 1.38 15.03
C ILE A 236 -8.00 0.38 14.01
N VAL A 237 -8.18 -0.94 14.23
CA VAL A 237 -7.84 -1.96 13.22
C VAL A 237 -8.64 -1.73 11.95
N SER A 238 -9.95 -1.46 12.05
CA SER A 238 -10.80 -1.25 10.88
C SER A 238 -10.37 -0.02 10.08
N VAL A 239 -9.97 1.06 10.75
CA VAL A 239 -9.39 2.23 10.10
C VAL A 239 -8.07 1.89 9.40
N GLY A 240 -7.18 1.15 10.07
CA GLY A 240 -5.89 0.75 9.49
C GLY A 240 -6.04 -0.14 8.25
N VAL A 241 -6.94 -1.12 8.29
CA VAL A 241 -7.26 -1.98 7.14
C VAL A 241 -7.88 -1.19 6.00
N THR A 242 -8.82 -0.30 6.31
CA THR A 242 -9.45 0.56 5.31
C THR A 242 -8.44 1.50 4.66
N ALA A 243 -7.52 2.09 5.45
CA ALA A 243 -6.44 2.92 4.96
C ALA A 243 -5.47 2.13 4.07
N MET A 244 -5.17 0.87 4.40
CA MET A 244 -4.34 0.00 3.54
C MET A 244 -4.96 -0.18 2.16
N ILE A 245 -6.24 -0.55 2.09
CA ILE A 245 -6.95 -0.73 0.81
C ILE A 245 -6.97 0.59 0.03
N PHE A 246 -7.33 1.69 0.69
CA PHE A 246 -7.36 3.02 0.08
C PHE A 246 -6.02 3.42 -0.53
N TRP A 247 -4.92 3.32 0.24
CA TRP A 247 -3.61 3.73 -0.24
C TRP A 247 -3.08 2.84 -1.37
N GLN A 248 -3.35 1.53 -1.34
CA GLN A 248 -2.97 0.64 -2.43
C GLN A 248 -3.70 1.01 -3.73
N VAL A 249 -5.01 1.22 -3.68
CA VAL A 249 -5.80 1.65 -4.85
C VAL A 249 -5.34 3.03 -5.33
N PHE A 250 -5.20 3.99 -4.42
CA PHE A 250 -4.81 5.36 -4.77
C PHE A 250 -3.42 5.40 -5.42
N ILE A 251 -2.42 4.74 -4.85
CA ILE A 251 -1.06 4.72 -5.40
C ILE A 251 -1.03 4.00 -6.74
N ASN A 252 -1.75 2.88 -6.89
CA ASN A 252 -1.79 2.16 -8.16
C ASN A 252 -2.40 3.02 -9.27
N VAL A 253 -3.59 3.60 -9.05
CA VAL A 253 -4.25 4.48 -10.03
C VAL A 253 -3.41 5.72 -10.32
N ALA A 254 -2.81 6.35 -9.30
CA ALA A 254 -1.95 7.52 -9.48
C ALA A 254 -0.67 7.20 -10.27
N MET A 255 -0.07 6.04 -10.06
CA MET A 255 1.07 5.57 -10.83
C MET A 255 0.69 5.37 -12.30
N VAL A 256 -0.40 4.63 -12.55
CA VAL A 256 -0.82 4.21 -13.89
C VAL A 256 -1.27 5.40 -14.74
N THR A 257 -1.89 6.41 -14.12
CA THR A 257 -2.22 7.69 -14.77
C THR A 257 -1.02 8.65 -14.90
N GLY A 258 0.12 8.33 -14.27
CA GLY A 258 1.33 9.13 -14.29
C GLY A 258 1.29 10.39 -13.41
N LEU A 259 0.45 10.39 -12.37
CA LEU A 259 0.42 11.39 -11.29
C LEU A 259 1.47 11.12 -10.20
N MET A 260 1.97 9.88 -10.09
CA MET A 260 3.01 9.47 -9.15
C MET A 260 4.09 8.60 -9.85
N PRO A 261 5.32 8.55 -9.30
CA PRO A 261 6.37 7.67 -9.81
C PRO A 261 5.98 6.19 -9.72
N VAL A 262 6.59 5.36 -10.57
CA VAL A 262 6.37 3.91 -10.57
C VAL A 262 7.02 3.26 -9.35
N VAL A 263 6.17 2.81 -8.42
CA VAL A 263 6.63 2.23 -7.15
C VAL A 263 6.41 0.73 -7.02
N GLY A 264 5.57 0.15 -7.90
CA GLY A 264 5.28 -1.29 -7.97
C GLY A 264 4.38 -1.78 -6.83
N VAL A 265 3.15 -1.24 -6.80
CA VAL A 265 2.13 -1.58 -5.80
C VAL A 265 0.96 -2.20 -6.55
N PRO A 266 0.56 -3.45 -6.24
CA PRO A 266 -0.53 -4.13 -6.93
C PRO A 266 -1.88 -3.52 -6.56
N LEU A 267 -2.81 -3.53 -7.51
CA LEU A 267 -4.20 -3.16 -7.31
C LEU A 267 -4.92 -4.29 -6.53
N PRO A 268 -5.54 -3.98 -5.37
CA PRO A 268 -6.23 -5.00 -4.57
C PRO A 268 -7.29 -5.77 -5.37
N PHE A 269 -7.42 -7.08 -5.12
CA PHE A 269 -8.34 -8.04 -5.78
C PHE A 269 -8.15 -8.31 -7.28
N ILE A 270 -7.59 -7.35 -8.02
CA ILE A 270 -7.56 -7.40 -9.49
C ILE A 270 -6.19 -7.83 -9.99
N SER A 271 -5.11 -7.29 -9.43
CA SER A 271 -3.75 -7.62 -9.86
C SER A 271 -3.40 -9.07 -9.58
N TYR A 272 -2.65 -9.69 -10.50
CA TYR A 272 -2.08 -11.02 -10.35
C TYR A 272 -0.90 -10.99 -9.36
N GLY A 273 -1.24 -11.01 -8.06
CA GLY A 273 -0.26 -11.06 -6.97
C GLY A 273 -0.77 -11.97 -5.87
N GLY A 274 -0.38 -13.25 -5.89
CA GLY A 274 -0.92 -14.26 -4.97
C GLY A 274 -0.86 -13.85 -3.50
N SER A 275 0.29 -13.34 -3.04
CA SER A 275 0.44 -12.85 -1.65
C SER A 275 -0.40 -11.60 -1.35
N SER A 276 -0.54 -10.68 -2.30
CA SER A 276 -1.35 -9.46 -2.15
C SER A 276 -2.83 -9.80 -2.05
N VAL A 277 -3.36 -10.65 -2.95
CA VAL A 277 -4.76 -11.08 -2.92
C VAL A 277 -5.09 -11.79 -1.61
N ILE A 278 -4.23 -12.70 -1.15
CA ILE A 278 -4.41 -13.38 0.15
C ILE A 278 -4.45 -12.38 1.29
N THR A 279 -3.54 -11.41 1.32
CA THR A 279 -3.47 -10.41 2.39
C THR A 279 -4.70 -9.50 2.38
N VAL A 280 -5.16 -9.06 1.21
CA VAL A 280 -6.37 -8.24 1.07
C VAL A 280 -7.62 -9.04 1.49
N MET A 281 -7.71 -10.32 1.15
CA MET A 281 -8.81 -11.18 1.62
C MET A 281 -8.79 -11.35 3.13
N MET A 282 -7.62 -11.51 3.75
CA MET A 282 -7.48 -11.52 5.22
C MET A 282 -7.96 -10.19 5.82
N CYS A 283 -7.59 -9.06 5.22
CA CYS A 283 -8.05 -7.72 5.61
C CYS A 283 -9.58 -7.61 5.60
N VAL A 284 -10.25 -8.07 4.53
CA VAL A 284 -11.73 -8.11 4.47
C VAL A 284 -12.30 -9.02 5.55
N GLY A 285 -11.69 -10.19 5.77
CA GLY A 285 -12.10 -11.10 6.85
C GLY A 285 -12.01 -10.45 8.24
N VAL A 286 -10.99 -9.63 8.49
CA VAL A 286 -10.86 -8.84 9.72
C VAL A 286 -11.99 -7.81 9.84
N LEU A 287 -12.28 -7.04 8.79
CA LEU A 287 -13.40 -6.08 8.79
C LEU A 287 -14.75 -6.77 9.04
N MET A 288 -14.99 -7.91 8.40
CA MET A 288 -16.20 -8.70 8.63
C MET A 288 -16.27 -9.22 10.08
N ASN A 289 -15.15 -9.67 10.66
CA ASN A 289 -15.14 -10.12 12.05
C ASN A 289 -15.49 -8.99 13.04
N VAL A 290 -14.93 -7.79 12.82
CA VAL A 290 -15.27 -6.61 13.64
C VAL A 290 -16.74 -6.23 13.45
N SER A 291 -17.23 -6.24 12.21
CA SER A 291 -18.63 -5.91 11.90
C SER A 291 -19.62 -6.89 12.55
N MET A 292 -19.30 -8.19 12.60
CA MET A 292 -20.15 -9.19 13.24
C MET A 292 -20.19 -9.03 14.76
N ARG A 293 -19.04 -8.72 15.38
CA ARG A 293 -18.94 -8.52 16.84
C ARG A 293 -19.71 -7.30 17.34
N ARG A 294 -20.09 -6.37 16.46
CA ARG A 294 -20.98 -5.25 16.80
C ARG A 294 -22.32 -5.71 17.37
N PHE A 295 -22.88 -6.80 16.84
CA PHE A 295 -24.22 -7.29 17.19
C PHE A 295 -24.25 -8.27 18.37
N LEU A 296 -23.09 -8.77 18.80
CA LEU A 296 -22.98 -9.75 19.89
C LEU A 296 -22.95 -9.10 21.30
N MET A 297 -22.94 -7.76 21.37
CA MET A 297 -22.90 -6.98 22.61
C MET A 297 -24.20 -6.19 22.83
N GLU A 298 -25.31 -6.68 22.26
CA GLU A 298 -26.70 -6.29 22.57
C GLU A 298 -27.32 -7.38 23.45
#